data_AF-A0A961GNH2-F1
#
_entry.id   AF-A0A961GNH2-F1
#
_cell.length_a   1.000
_cell.length_b   1.000
_cell.length_c   1.000
_cell.angle_alpha   90.00
_cell.angle_beta   90.00
_cell.angle_gamma   90.00
#
_symmetry.space_group_name_H-M   'P 1'
#
loop_
_entity.id
_entity.type
_entity.pdbx_description
1 polymer ?
#
loop_
_entity_poly.entity_id
_entity_poly.type
_entity_poly.pdbx_seq_one_letter_code
_entity_poly.pdbx_strand_id
1 'polypeptide(L)'
;MLVVMWLSLHRWDLLGPIRYVGLDNWHSVLTDPSFGNSLLVTCAFIAIVVPAQVVLGLAAATMLARGLPGTGMFRALYVIPWICSPLAVAVLWRWILAPTDGVISTVLGRRIEWLTDPGLALPVVSAVTVWTNVGYVALFFLAGILGIPPQVHAAARIDGATAWQRFWRITLPMLRPTFFFVSVTGVVSAAQVFDTVYALTGGGPAGRTDLVAHR
;
A
#
# COMPACT_ATOMS: atom_id res chain seq x y z
N MET A 1 -13.33 -17.05 -13.96
CA MET A 1 -12.09 -17.87 -13.99
C MET A 1 -11.97 -18.66 -15.28
N LEU A 2 -12.91 -19.56 -15.63
CA LEU A 2 -12.85 -20.33 -16.89
C LEU A 2 -12.78 -19.46 -18.16
N VAL A 3 -13.57 -18.39 -18.21
CA VAL A 3 -13.57 -17.44 -19.34
C VAL A 3 -12.22 -16.73 -19.49
N VAL A 4 -11.56 -16.37 -18.38
CA VAL A 4 -10.25 -15.70 -18.40
C VAL A 4 -9.17 -16.66 -18.90
N MET A 5 -9.18 -17.91 -18.42
CA MET A 5 -8.26 -18.94 -18.92
C MET A 5 -8.49 -19.21 -20.41
N TRP A 6 -9.75 -19.29 -20.83
CA TRP A 6 -10.09 -19.47 -22.24
C TRP A 6 -9.63 -18.28 -23.09
N LEU A 7 -9.88 -17.04 -22.65
CA LEU A 7 -9.41 -15.82 -23.31
C LEU A 7 -7.89 -15.72 -23.34
N SER A 8 -7.17 -16.24 -22.33
CA SER A 8 -5.70 -16.22 -22.35
C SER A 8 -5.10 -17.01 -23.52
N LEU A 9 -5.83 -17.99 -24.05
CA LEU A 9 -5.42 -18.80 -25.20
C LEU A 9 -5.91 -18.25 -26.56
N HIS A 10 -6.68 -17.16 -26.52
CA HIS A 10 -7.24 -16.54 -27.71
C HIS A 10 -6.75 -15.10 -27.83
N ARG A 11 -6.48 -14.67 -29.06
CA ARG A 11 -6.24 -13.27 -29.38
C ARG A 11 -7.57 -12.61 -29.63
N TRP A 12 -7.88 -11.61 -28.82
CA TRP A 12 -9.09 -10.82 -28.94
C TRP A 12 -8.79 -9.36 -28.62
N ASP A 13 -9.14 -8.49 -29.55
CA ASP A 13 -8.95 -7.04 -29.52
C ASP A 13 -10.26 -6.28 -29.28
N LEU A 14 -11.29 -6.97 -28.76
CA LEU A 14 -12.65 -6.48 -28.46
C LEU A 14 -13.46 -5.97 -29.67
N LEU A 15 -12.81 -5.71 -30.81
CA LEU A 15 -13.40 -5.19 -32.04
C LEU A 15 -13.49 -6.26 -33.14
N GLY A 16 -12.59 -7.23 -33.14
CA GLY A 16 -12.52 -8.32 -34.11
C GLY A 16 -13.02 -9.67 -33.58
N PRO A 17 -13.11 -10.68 -34.48
CA PRO A 17 -13.45 -12.05 -34.09
C PRO A 17 -12.33 -12.68 -33.26
N ILE A 18 -12.72 -13.45 -32.25
CA ILE A 18 -11.81 -14.17 -31.35
C ILE A 18 -11.04 -15.23 -32.14
N ARG A 19 -9.70 -15.19 -32.09
CA ARG A 19 -8.84 -16.17 -32.77
C ARG A 19 -8.08 -17.00 -31.75
N TYR A 20 -8.12 -18.33 -31.87
CA TYR A 20 -7.29 -19.19 -31.03
C TYR A 20 -5.81 -19.05 -31.43
N VAL A 21 -4.95 -18.74 -30.45
CA VAL A 21 -3.50 -18.55 -30.65
C VAL A 21 -2.67 -19.44 -29.72
N GLY A 22 -3.30 -20.35 -28.98
CA GLY A 22 -2.60 -21.25 -28.06
C GLY A 22 -1.84 -20.48 -26.98
N LEU A 23 -0.53 -20.71 -26.87
CA LEU A 23 0.32 -20.10 -25.83
C LEU A 23 1.07 -18.84 -26.31
N ASP A 24 0.80 -18.35 -27.52
CA ASP A 24 1.52 -17.20 -28.08
C ASP A 24 1.40 -15.94 -27.22
N ASN A 25 0.24 -15.71 -26.59
CA ASN A 25 0.03 -14.60 -25.65
C ASN A 25 0.94 -14.70 -24.41
N TRP A 26 1.24 -15.91 -23.95
CA TRP A 26 2.15 -16.11 -22.82
C TRP A 26 3.60 -15.92 -23.25
N HIS A 27 3.98 -16.43 -24.42
CA HIS A 27 5.32 -16.23 -24.97
C HIS A 27 5.60 -14.74 -25.21
N SER A 28 4.65 -13.99 -25.78
CA SER A 28 4.83 -12.56 -26.03
C SER A 28 5.00 -11.74 -24.75
N VAL A 29 4.24 -12.03 -23.70
CA VAL A 29 4.34 -11.33 -22.41
C VAL A 29 5.64 -11.69 -21.69
N LEU A 30 6.01 -12.97 -21.65
CA LEU A 30 7.20 -13.43 -20.92
C LEU A 30 8.51 -13.02 -21.60
N THR A 31 8.49 -12.76 -22.91
CA THR A 31 9.66 -12.30 -23.67
C THR A 31 9.74 -10.78 -23.82
N ASP A 32 8.73 -10.03 -23.39
CA ASP A 32 8.72 -8.57 -23.43
C ASP A 32 9.62 -7.99 -22.31
N PRO A 33 10.74 -7.30 -22.64
CA PRO A 33 11.61 -6.69 -21.66
C PRO A 33 10.89 -5.64 -20.79
N SER A 34 9.85 -5.01 -21.33
CA SER A 34 9.09 -4.00 -20.62
C SER A 34 8.19 -4.61 -19.53
N PHE A 35 7.63 -5.80 -19.76
CA PHE A 35 6.89 -6.55 -18.74
C PHE A 35 7.81 -6.95 -17.56
N GLY A 36 9.03 -7.40 -17.86
CA GLY A 36 10.02 -7.72 -16.83
C GLY A 36 10.38 -6.51 -15.95
N ASN A 37 10.53 -5.33 -16.56
CA ASN A 37 10.73 -4.09 -15.81
C ASN A 37 9.52 -3.76 -14.92
N SER A 38 8.29 -3.84 -15.43
CA SER A 38 7.09 -3.53 -14.65
C SER A 38 6.90 -4.49 -13.47
N LEU A 39 7.29 -5.76 -13.62
CA LEU A 39 7.33 -6.73 -12.54
C LEU A 39 8.34 -6.34 -11.45
N LEU A 40 9.55 -5.93 -11.83
CA LEU A 40 10.57 -5.48 -10.87
C LEU A 40 10.13 -4.22 -10.12
N VAL A 41 9.57 -3.23 -10.82
CA VAL A 41 9.03 -2.00 -10.21
C VAL A 41 7.90 -2.35 -9.23
N THR A 42 7.02 -3.30 -9.59
CA THR A 42 5.93 -3.76 -8.72
C THR A 42 6.46 -4.46 -7.47
N CYS A 43 7.45 -5.33 -7.61
CA CYS A 43 8.09 -5.98 -6.46
C CYS A 43 8.76 -4.95 -5.54
N ALA A 44 9.47 -3.96 -6.10
CA ALA A 44 10.08 -2.88 -5.33
C ALA A 44 9.03 -2.03 -4.61
N PHE A 45 7.94 -1.69 -5.30
CA PHE A 45 6.81 -0.97 -4.73
C PHE A 45 6.20 -1.71 -3.53
N ILE A 46 5.90 -3.00 -3.69
CA ILE A 46 5.35 -3.85 -2.63
C ILE A 46 6.32 -3.92 -1.43
N ALA A 47 7.61 -4.10 -1.70
CA ALA A 47 8.66 -4.19 -0.67
C ALA A 47 8.84 -2.90 0.13
N ILE A 48 8.45 -1.74 -0.42
CA ILE A 48 8.45 -0.46 0.30
C ILE A 48 7.13 -0.28 1.05
N VAL A 49 6.01 -0.45 0.35
CA VAL A 49 4.67 -0.08 0.83
C VAL A 49 4.22 -0.98 1.98
N VAL A 50 4.34 -2.31 1.82
CA VAL A 50 3.79 -3.25 2.81
C VAL A 50 4.51 -3.15 4.16
N PRO A 51 5.86 -3.19 4.23
CA PRO A 51 6.54 -3.03 5.51
C PRO A 51 6.29 -1.68 6.16
N ALA A 52 6.26 -0.59 5.37
CA ALA A 52 5.98 0.74 5.90
C ALA A 52 4.57 0.84 6.49
N GLN A 53 3.55 0.32 5.80
CA GLN A 53 2.18 0.27 6.31
C GLN A 53 2.06 -0.58 7.57
N VAL A 54 2.75 -1.72 7.62
CA VAL A 54 2.74 -2.60 8.81
C VAL A 54 3.34 -1.89 10.02
N VAL A 55 4.52 -1.27 9.86
CA VAL A 55 5.21 -0.57 10.95
C VAL A 55 4.40 0.64 11.42
N LEU A 56 3.96 1.50 10.51
CA LEU A 56 3.21 2.71 10.86
C LEU A 56 1.81 2.37 11.40
N GLY A 57 1.15 1.37 10.81
CA GLY A 57 -0.14 0.88 11.26
C GLY A 57 -0.09 0.28 12.66
N LEU A 58 0.93 -0.54 12.95
CA LEU A 58 1.15 -1.08 14.30
C LEU A 58 1.45 0.04 15.31
N ALA A 59 2.31 1.00 14.94
CA ALA A 59 2.62 2.14 15.80
C ALA A 59 1.34 2.93 16.15
N ALA A 60 0.55 3.30 15.14
CA ALA A 60 -0.73 3.97 15.34
C ALA A 60 -1.70 3.14 16.19
N ALA A 61 -1.83 1.84 15.92
CA ALA A 61 -2.69 0.93 16.67
C ALA A 61 -2.32 0.86 18.16
N THR A 62 -1.02 0.75 18.48
CA THR A 62 -0.56 0.72 19.87
C THR A 62 -0.84 2.02 20.62
N MET A 63 -0.79 3.17 19.94
CA MET A 63 -1.17 4.47 20.53
C MET A 63 -2.69 4.54 20.76
N LEU A 64 -3.48 4.13 19.78
CA LEU A 64 -4.95 4.10 19.87
C LEU A 64 -5.47 3.10 20.90
N ALA A 65 -4.73 2.01 21.14
CA ALA A 65 -5.09 1.00 22.14
C ALA A 65 -4.95 1.50 23.58
N ARG A 66 -4.17 2.57 23.82
CA ARG A 66 -4.02 3.17 25.17
C ARG A 66 -5.28 3.85 25.68
N GLY A 67 -6.26 4.13 24.80
CA GLY A 67 -7.52 4.77 25.20
C GLY A 67 -7.36 6.23 25.67
N LEU A 68 -6.40 6.96 25.09
CA LEU A 68 -6.21 8.38 25.39
C LEU A 68 -7.46 9.21 25.04
N PRO A 69 -7.71 10.36 25.70
CA PRO A 69 -8.81 11.24 25.33
C PRO A 69 -8.69 11.63 23.84
N GLY A 70 -9.80 11.53 23.10
CA GLY A 70 -9.84 11.79 21.66
C GLY A 70 -9.57 10.57 20.77
N THR A 71 -9.35 9.38 21.32
CA THR A 71 -9.11 8.13 20.54
C THR A 71 -10.18 7.89 19.46
N GLY A 72 -11.46 8.16 19.73
CA GLY A 72 -12.54 8.02 18.75
C GLY A 72 -12.38 8.95 17.54
N MET A 73 -12.01 10.21 17.78
CA MET A 73 -11.75 11.19 16.71
C MET A 73 -10.53 10.79 15.88
N PHE A 74 -9.44 10.35 16.53
CA PHE A 74 -8.26 9.88 15.82
C PHE A 74 -8.59 8.65 14.96
N ARG A 75 -9.36 7.67 15.47
CA ARG A 75 -9.81 6.52 14.66
C ARG A 75 -10.54 6.97 13.39
N ALA A 76 -11.43 7.96 13.47
CA ALA A 76 -12.10 8.50 12.29
C ALA A 76 -11.10 9.18 11.33
N LEU A 77 -10.25 10.06 11.86
CA LEU A 77 -9.29 10.84 11.06
C LEU A 77 -8.33 9.96 10.25
N TYR A 78 -7.82 8.89 10.85
CA TYR A 78 -6.91 7.95 10.17
C TYR A 78 -7.59 7.19 9.02
N VAL A 79 -8.90 6.97 9.09
CA VAL A 79 -9.64 6.17 8.13
C VAL A 79 -10.16 6.99 6.95
N ILE A 80 -10.32 8.31 7.13
CA ILE A 80 -10.80 9.21 6.07
C ILE A 80 -10.04 9.02 4.75
N PRO A 81 -8.69 9.04 4.71
CA PRO A 81 -7.95 8.88 3.46
C PRO A 81 -8.29 7.58 2.72
N TRP A 82 -8.49 6.49 3.47
CA TRP A 82 -8.78 5.18 2.91
C TRP A 82 -10.17 5.08 2.28
N ILE A 83 -11.15 5.84 2.79
CA ILE A 83 -12.52 5.86 2.26
C ILE A 83 -12.61 6.71 0.99
N CYS A 84 -11.71 7.69 0.82
CA CYS A 84 -11.70 8.55 -0.35
C CYS A 84 -11.38 7.78 -1.64
N SER A 85 -11.92 8.26 -2.78
CA SER A 85 -11.58 7.70 -4.09
C SER A 85 -10.07 7.79 -4.34
N PRO A 86 -9.40 6.68 -4.75
CA PRO A 86 -7.97 6.66 -5.02
C PRO A 86 -7.54 7.71 -6.04
N LEU A 87 -8.37 7.96 -7.06
CA LEU A 87 -8.15 8.98 -8.09
C LEU A 87 -8.21 10.39 -7.50
N ALA A 88 -9.19 10.69 -6.66
CA ALA A 88 -9.33 12.00 -6.03
C ALA A 88 -8.13 12.31 -5.10
N VAL A 89 -7.71 11.32 -4.31
CA VAL A 89 -6.53 11.43 -3.43
C VAL A 89 -5.27 11.68 -4.27
N ALA A 90 -5.09 10.96 -5.36
CA ALA A 90 -3.96 11.14 -6.25
C ALA A 90 -3.92 12.54 -6.90
N VAL A 91 -5.07 13.05 -7.38
CA VAL A 91 -5.15 14.41 -7.94
C VAL A 91 -4.80 15.47 -6.89
N LEU A 92 -5.30 15.32 -5.66
CA LEU A 92 -4.98 16.22 -4.56
C LEU A 92 -3.47 16.21 -4.24
N TRP A 93 -2.87 15.03 -4.15
CA TRP A 93 -1.42 14.91 -3.93
C TRP A 93 -0.60 15.47 -5.10
N ARG A 94 -1.08 15.33 -6.33
CA ARG A 94 -0.44 15.94 -7.51
C ARG A 94 -0.38 17.46 -7.41
N TRP A 95 -1.42 18.10 -6.86
CA TRP A 95 -1.41 19.55 -6.60
C TRP A 95 -0.47 19.92 -5.45
N ILE A 96 -0.47 19.15 -4.36
CA ILE A 96 0.43 19.37 -3.21
C ILE A 96 1.91 19.24 -3.62
N LEU A 97 2.22 18.27 -4.49
CA LEU A 97 3.56 17.95 -4.98
C LEU A 97 3.96 18.73 -6.23
N ALA A 98 3.15 19.69 -6.68
CA ALA A 98 3.46 20.48 -7.86
C ALA A 98 4.82 21.21 -7.68
N PRO A 99 5.70 21.24 -8.71
CA PRO A 99 7.08 21.72 -8.53
C PRO A 99 7.22 23.21 -8.23
N THR A 100 6.29 24.03 -8.74
CA THR A 100 6.37 25.51 -8.68
C THR A 100 5.37 26.12 -7.69
N ASP A 101 4.12 25.68 -7.75
CA ASP A 101 3.02 26.23 -6.93
C ASP A 101 2.50 25.21 -5.90
N GLY A 102 3.19 24.08 -5.72
CA GLY A 102 2.79 23.04 -4.78
C GLY A 102 3.13 23.43 -3.36
N VAL A 103 2.23 23.08 -2.42
CA VAL A 103 2.37 23.38 -0.99
C VAL A 103 3.76 22.99 -0.46
N ILE A 104 4.25 21.80 -0.85
CA ILE A 104 5.55 21.30 -0.39
C ILE A 104 6.70 22.14 -0.97
N SER A 105 6.65 22.49 -2.26
CA SER A 105 7.69 23.32 -2.90
C SER A 105 7.77 24.71 -2.27
N THR A 106 6.62 25.32 -1.97
CA THR A 106 6.52 26.64 -1.32
C THR A 106 7.06 26.61 0.10
N VAL A 107 6.71 25.58 0.89
CA VAL A 107 7.20 25.45 2.27
C VAL A 107 8.70 25.18 2.33
N LEU A 108 9.23 24.35 1.42
CA LEU A 108 10.68 24.11 1.36
C LEU A 108 11.47 25.25 0.69
N GLY A 109 10.81 26.20 0.02
CA GLY A 109 11.45 27.29 -0.71
C GLY A 109 12.31 26.83 -1.89
N ARG A 110 12.11 25.60 -2.38
CA ARG A 110 12.87 25.04 -3.51
C ARG A 110 11.95 24.25 -4.42
N ARG A 111 12.18 24.39 -5.72
CA ARG A 111 11.55 23.59 -6.76
C ARG A 111 12.12 22.17 -6.73
N ILE A 112 11.26 21.18 -6.58
CA ILE A 112 11.61 19.77 -6.61
C ILE A 112 10.63 19.06 -7.53
N GLU A 113 11.16 18.31 -8.48
CA GLU A 113 10.39 17.56 -9.46
C GLU A 113 10.00 16.18 -8.89
N TRP A 114 9.20 16.16 -7.81
CA TRP A 114 8.88 14.95 -7.04
C TRP A 114 8.32 13.79 -7.88
N LEU A 115 7.51 14.10 -8.89
CA LEU A 115 6.82 13.13 -9.74
C LEU A 115 7.53 12.88 -11.08
N THR A 116 8.44 13.78 -11.46
CA THR A 116 9.13 13.74 -12.76
C THR A 116 10.59 13.31 -12.63
N ASP A 117 11.14 13.28 -11.42
CA ASP A 117 12.45 12.71 -11.12
C ASP A 117 12.36 11.17 -11.02
N PRO A 118 13.10 10.42 -11.88
CA PRO A 118 13.23 8.96 -11.86
C PRO A 118 13.57 8.33 -10.51
N GLY A 119 14.33 9.03 -9.66
CA GLY A 119 14.75 8.56 -8.35
C GLY A 119 13.72 8.82 -7.24
N LEU A 120 12.86 9.83 -7.42
CA LEU A 120 11.90 10.26 -6.39
C LEU A 120 10.48 9.78 -6.66
N ALA A 121 10.09 9.57 -7.92
CA ALA A 121 8.72 9.24 -8.29
C ALA A 121 8.19 7.99 -7.56
N LEU A 122 8.94 6.88 -7.57
CA LEU A 122 8.51 5.65 -6.92
C LEU A 122 8.40 5.80 -5.39
N PRO A 123 9.42 6.30 -4.65
CA PRO A 123 9.28 6.58 -3.21
C PRO A 123 8.11 7.51 -2.85
N VAL A 124 7.87 8.56 -3.64
CA VAL A 124 6.79 9.53 -3.38
C VAL A 124 5.43 8.88 -3.59
N VAL A 125 5.24 8.14 -4.68
CA VAL A 125 4.00 7.39 -4.94
C VAL A 125 3.78 6.35 -3.83
N SER A 126 4.81 5.60 -3.44
CA SER A 126 4.74 4.68 -2.30
C SER A 126 4.35 5.39 -1.01
N ALA A 127 4.91 6.57 -0.71
CA ALA A 127 4.56 7.33 0.49
C ALA A 127 3.09 7.76 0.51
N VAL A 128 2.56 8.23 -0.63
CA VAL A 128 1.13 8.55 -0.77
C VAL A 128 0.27 7.29 -0.54
N THR A 129 0.64 6.15 -1.15
CA THR A 129 -0.09 4.89 -0.95
C THR A 129 -0.04 4.40 0.49
N VAL A 130 1.10 4.53 1.16
CA VAL A 130 1.25 4.21 2.59
C VAL A 130 0.34 5.10 3.43
N TRP A 131 0.37 6.42 3.21
CA TRP A 131 -0.47 7.38 3.92
C TRP A 131 -1.97 7.09 3.75
N THR A 132 -2.41 6.75 2.54
CA THR A 132 -3.82 6.44 2.27
C THR A 132 -4.30 5.21 3.03
N ASN A 133 -3.46 4.19 3.16
CA ASN A 133 -3.88 2.88 3.70
C ASN A 133 -3.48 2.64 5.16
N VAL A 134 -2.62 3.48 5.74
CA VAL A 134 -2.10 3.26 7.10
C VAL A 134 -3.23 3.18 8.13
N GLY A 135 -4.30 3.95 7.98
CA GLY A 135 -5.44 3.92 8.89
C GLY A 135 -6.21 2.60 8.84
N TYR A 136 -6.40 2.04 7.66
CA TYR A 136 -7.00 0.72 7.48
C TYR A 136 -6.16 -0.35 8.21
N VAL A 137 -4.85 -0.39 7.96
CA VAL A 137 -3.94 -1.34 8.61
C VAL A 137 -3.90 -1.15 10.13
N ALA A 138 -3.92 0.10 10.60
CA ALA A 138 -3.98 0.42 12.03
C ALA A 138 -5.25 -0.10 12.69
N LEU A 139 -6.40 -0.06 12.02
CA LEU A 139 -7.64 -0.62 12.57
C LEU A 139 -7.58 -2.13 12.76
N PHE A 140 -6.99 -2.87 11.81
CA PHE A 140 -6.80 -4.32 11.96
C PHE A 140 -5.89 -4.65 13.14
N PHE A 141 -4.76 -3.96 13.25
CA PHE A 141 -3.88 -4.14 14.41
C PHE A 141 -4.55 -3.74 15.71
N LEU A 142 -5.33 -2.66 15.72
CA LEU A 142 -6.05 -2.22 16.91
C LEU A 142 -7.08 -3.27 17.34
N ALA A 143 -7.85 -3.82 16.41
CA ALA A 143 -8.79 -4.91 16.70
C ALA A 143 -8.05 -6.14 17.25
N GLY A 144 -6.90 -6.49 16.67
CA GLY A 144 -6.03 -7.57 17.16
C GLY A 144 -5.54 -7.32 18.59
N ILE A 145 -5.10 -6.09 18.91
CA ILE A 145 -4.63 -5.71 20.25
C ILE A 145 -5.77 -5.78 21.26
N LEU A 146 -6.95 -5.25 20.92
CA LEU A 146 -8.12 -5.24 21.79
C LEU A 146 -8.71 -6.65 21.99
N GLY A 147 -8.46 -7.58 21.07
CA GLY A 147 -8.84 -8.98 21.19
C GLY A 147 -7.98 -9.78 22.17
N ILE A 148 -6.83 -9.26 22.61
CA ILE A 148 -5.98 -9.94 23.60
C ILE A 148 -6.67 -9.87 24.97
N PRO A 149 -6.94 -11.01 25.63
CA PRO A 149 -7.60 -11.01 26.94
C PRO A 149 -6.84 -10.15 27.95
N PRO A 150 -7.47 -9.18 28.63
CA PRO A 150 -6.80 -8.27 29.56
C PRO A 150 -6.04 -9.00 30.69
N GLN A 151 -6.50 -10.21 31.05
CA GLN A 151 -5.90 -11.05 32.07
C GLN A 151 -4.45 -11.44 31.74
N VAL A 152 -4.12 -11.63 30.45
CA VAL A 152 -2.75 -11.99 30.03
C VAL A 152 -1.79 -10.84 30.36
N HIS A 153 -2.20 -9.60 30.09
CA HIS A 153 -1.41 -8.42 30.42
C HIS A 153 -1.37 -8.12 31.93
N ALA A 154 -2.42 -8.49 32.67
CA ALA A 154 -2.45 -8.37 34.12
C ALA A 154 -1.49 -9.38 34.80
N ALA A 155 -1.50 -10.64 34.36
CA ALA A 155 -0.58 -11.67 34.86
C ALA A 155 0.88 -11.27 34.63
N ALA A 156 1.22 -10.83 33.42
CA ALA A 156 2.57 -10.38 33.11
C ALA A 156 3.02 -9.16 33.95
N ARG A 157 2.10 -8.29 34.37
CA ARG A 157 2.43 -7.19 35.29
C ARG A 157 2.74 -7.70 36.70
N ILE A 158 2.04 -8.72 37.17
CA ILE A 158 2.29 -9.38 38.46
C ILE A 158 3.67 -10.03 38.44
N ASP A 159 4.06 -10.64 37.31
CA ASP A 159 5.39 -11.21 37.07
C ASP A 159 6.51 -10.17 36.88
N GLY A 160 6.21 -8.88 37.06
CA GLY A 160 7.20 -7.79 36.95
C GLY A 160 7.57 -7.38 35.52
N ALA A 161 6.83 -7.83 34.50
CA ALA A 161 7.15 -7.50 33.11
C ALA A 161 6.89 -6.02 32.78
N THR A 162 7.94 -5.35 32.31
CA THR A 162 7.90 -3.97 31.83
C THR A 162 7.00 -3.82 30.59
N ALA A 163 6.58 -2.60 30.25
CA ALA A 163 5.77 -2.35 29.06
C ALA A 163 6.44 -2.82 27.76
N TRP A 164 7.77 -2.65 27.66
CA TRP A 164 8.56 -3.10 26.52
C TRP A 164 8.59 -4.64 26.41
N GLN A 165 8.80 -5.34 27.53
CA GLN A 165 8.76 -6.80 27.57
C GLN A 165 7.36 -7.33 27.19
N ARG A 166 6.29 -6.72 27.72
CA ARG A 166 4.92 -7.11 27.38
C ARG A 166 4.61 -6.89 25.90
N PHE A 167 5.07 -5.80 25.30
CA PHE A 167 4.89 -5.56 23.87
C PHE A 167 5.58 -6.63 23.01
N TRP A 168 6.88 -6.87 23.22
CA TRP A 168 7.64 -7.79 22.37
C TRP A 168 7.38 -9.27 22.65
N ARG A 169 7.07 -9.65 23.90
CA ARG A 169 6.90 -11.05 24.31
C ARG A 169 5.46 -11.52 24.35
N ILE A 170 4.49 -10.62 24.38
CA ILE A 170 3.06 -10.97 24.50
C ILE A 170 2.28 -10.36 23.32
N THR A 171 2.24 -9.04 23.20
CA THR A 171 1.43 -8.38 22.17
C THR A 171 1.86 -8.78 20.76
N LEU A 172 3.14 -8.62 20.42
CA LEU A 172 3.64 -8.90 19.08
C LEU A 172 3.47 -10.37 18.67
N PRO A 173 3.78 -11.37 19.52
CA PRO A 173 3.53 -12.78 19.20
C PRO A 173 2.03 -13.12 19.07
N MET A 174 1.16 -12.52 19.88
CA MET A 174 -0.29 -12.76 19.79
C MET A 174 -0.91 -12.09 18.56
N LEU A 175 -0.28 -11.03 18.02
CA LEU A 175 -0.69 -10.40 16.77
C LEU A 175 -0.24 -11.15 15.50
N ARG A 176 0.48 -12.27 15.61
CA ARG A 176 0.95 -13.04 14.43
C ARG A 176 -0.14 -13.32 13.38
N PRO A 177 -1.38 -13.73 13.74
CA PRO A 177 -2.44 -13.92 12.77
C PRO A 177 -2.84 -12.62 12.06
N THR A 178 -2.90 -11.51 12.79
CA THR A 178 -3.17 -10.18 12.23
C THR A 178 -2.05 -9.73 11.31
N PHE A 179 -0.78 -9.90 11.70
CA PHE A 179 0.39 -9.63 10.86
C PHE A 179 0.33 -10.38 9.54
N PHE A 180 0.06 -11.69 9.60
CA PHE A 180 -0.06 -12.52 8.41
C PHE A 180 -1.19 -12.00 7.51
N PHE A 181 -2.36 -11.75 8.08
CA PHE A 181 -3.51 -11.21 7.34
C PHE A 181 -3.16 -9.89 6.64
N VAL A 182 -2.71 -8.87 7.38
CA VAL A 182 -2.46 -7.54 6.79
C VAL A 182 -1.29 -7.55 5.80
N SER A 183 -0.32 -8.44 5.97
CA SER A 183 0.81 -8.55 5.05
C SER A 183 0.36 -9.20 3.74
N VAL A 184 -0.41 -10.29 3.80
CA VAL A 184 -0.90 -10.98 2.60
C VAL A 184 -1.88 -10.09 1.84
N THR A 185 -2.87 -9.52 2.53
CA THR A 185 -3.83 -8.61 1.89
C THR A 185 -3.13 -7.35 1.39
N GLY A 186 -2.17 -6.82 2.14
CA GLY A 186 -1.36 -5.67 1.74
C GLY A 186 -0.56 -5.93 0.46
N VAL A 187 0.06 -7.10 0.31
CA VAL A 187 0.78 -7.50 -0.91
C VAL A 187 -0.20 -7.58 -2.09
N VAL A 188 -1.35 -8.23 -1.92
CA VAL A 188 -2.36 -8.34 -2.98
C VAL A 188 -2.87 -6.96 -3.39
N SER A 189 -3.22 -6.12 -2.42
CA SER A 189 -3.70 -4.76 -2.68
C SER A 189 -2.62 -3.91 -3.36
N ALA A 190 -1.37 -3.94 -2.88
CA ALA A 190 -0.27 -3.20 -3.46
C ALA A 190 0.05 -3.63 -4.90
N ALA A 191 -0.06 -4.93 -5.21
CA ALA A 191 0.12 -5.45 -6.57
C ALA A 191 -0.97 -5.00 -7.55
N GLN A 192 -2.17 -4.65 -7.04
CA GLN A 192 -3.33 -4.21 -7.82
C GLN A 192 -3.48 -2.69 -7.88
N VAL A 193 -2.54 -1.91 -7.32
CA VAL A 193 -2.63 -0.45 -7.35
C VAL A 193 -2.38 0.05 -8.77
N PHE A 194 -3.45 0.47 -9.44
CA PHE A 194 -3.39 1.11 -10.76
C PHE A 194 -3.72 2.60 -10.67
N ASP A 195 -4.91 2.93 -10.15
CA ASP A 195 -5.49 4.29 -10.22
C ASP A 195 -4.57 5.37 -9.64
N THR A 196 -4.01 5.13 -8.45
CA THR A 196 -3.17 6.12 -7.76
C THR A 196 -1.88 6.39 -8.51
N VAL A 197 -1.24 5.35 -9.04
CA VAL A 197 0.04 5.48 -9.76
C VAL A 197 -0.18 6.13 -11.12
N TYR A 198 -1.23 5.72 -11.83
CA TYR A 198 -1.62 6.31 -13.10
C TYR A 198 -1.98 7.80 -12.95
N ALA A 199 -2.75 8.17 -11.94
CA ALA A 199 -3.16 9.55 -11.74
C ALA A 199 -2.01 10.48 -11.29
N LEU A 200 -1.04 9.96 -10.53
CA LEU A 200 0.13 10.71 -10.07
C LEU A 200 1.21 10.85 -11.15
N THR A 201 1.47 9.77 -11.90
CA THR A 201 2.66 9.69 -12.78
C THR A 201 2.39 9.14 -14.17
N GLY A 202 1.23 8.52 -14.42
CA GLY A 202 0.92 7.86 -15.68
C GLY A 202 1.85 6.69 -16.03
N GLY A 203 2.52 6.10 -15.03
CA GLY A 203 3.58 5.10 -15.23
C GLY A 203 4.98 5.68 -15.51
N GLY A 204 5.14 7.01 -15.46
CA GLY A 204 6.41 7.71 -15.67
C GLY A 204 7.17 8.09 -14.39
N PRO A 205 8.35 8.71 -14.50
CA PRO A 205 9.10 8.96 -15.74
C PRO A 205 9.85 7.70 -16.20
N ALA A 206 9.97 7.52 -17.51
CA ALA A 206 10.71 6.42 -18.14
C ALA A 206 10.31 5.00 -17.66
N GLY A 207 9.02 4.78 -17.35
CA GLY A 207 8.53 3.45 -16.93
C GLY A 207 8.92 3.06 -15.50
N ARG A 208 9.46 3.97 -14.68
CA ARG A 208 9.95 3.65 -13.31
C ARG A 208 8.84 3.56 -12.26
N THR A 209 7.62 3.89 -12.63
CA THR A 209 6.40 3.62 -11.86
C THR A 209 5.41 2.76 -12.65
N ASP A 210 5.83 2.16 -13.78
CA ASP A 210 4.98 1.26 -14.56
C ASP A 210 4.80 -0.04 -13.76
N LEU A 211 3.64 -0.19 -13.13
CA LEU A 211 3.29 -1.38 -12.36
C LEU A 211 2.67 -2.44 -13.29
N VAL A 212 2.73 -3.72 -12.91
CA VAL A 212 2.13 -4.82 -13.70
C VAL A 212 0.64 -4.58 -13.94
N ALA A 213 -0.06 -3.97 -12.99
CA ALA A 213 -1.48 -3.62 -13.15
C ALA A 213 -1.78 -2.65 -14.31
N HIS A 214 -0.76 -2.01 -14.89
CA HIS A 214 -0.87 -1.13 -16.06
C HIS A 214 -0.74 -1.88 -17.40
N ARG A 215 -0.47 -3.19 -17.36
CA ARG A 215 -0.36 -4.08 -18.53
C ARG A 215 -1.54 -5.04 -18.62
#